data_AF-A0A317E342-F1
#
_entry.id   AF-A0A317E342-F1
#
_cell.length_a   1.000
_cell.length_b   1.000
_cell.length_c   1.000
_cell.angle_alpha   90.00
_cell.angle_beta   90.00
_cell.angle_gamma   90.00
#
_symmetry.space_group_name_H-M   'P 1'
#
loop_
_entity.id
_entity.type
_entity.pdbx_description
1 polymer ?
#
loop_
_entity_poly.entity_id
_entity_poly.type
_entity_poly.pdbx_seq_one_letter_code
_entity_poly.pdbx_strand_id
1 'polypeptide(L)' 'MTGEETWSRYDTADYLETEEDIAAYLEACVEEGDPTLIAAALGTIARARNMAQLDRDMGVTPDKL' A
#
# COMPACT_ATOMS: atom_id res chain seq x y z
N MET A 1 21.60 -27.06 -0.61
CA MET A 1 20.67 -26.14 0.09
C MET A 1 20.16 -25.16 -0.95
N THR A 2 19.08 -25.50 -1.66
CA THR A 2 18.43 -24.57 -2.59
C THR A 2 17.35 -23.85 -1.80
N GLY A 3 17.61 -22.60 -1.43
CA GLY A 3 16.58 -21.74 -0.88
C GLY A 3 15.55 -21.48 -1.96
N GLU A 4 14.28 -21.74 -1.67
CA GLU A 4 13.16 -21.39 -2.55
C GLU A 4 12.98 -19.87 -2.46
N GLU A 5 13.64 -19.12 -3.33
CA GLU A 5 13.49 -17.66 -3.41
C GLU A 5 12.09 -17.35 -3.96
N THR A 6 11.16 -16.99 -3.07
CA THR A 6 9.81 -16.56 -3.45
C THR A 6 9.83 -15.08 -3.81
N TRP A 7 9.52 -14.79 -5.07
CA TRP A 7 9.33 -13.43 -5.57
C TRP A 7 7.84 -13.10 -5.55
N SER A 8 7.45 -12.13 -4.73
CA SER A 8 6.09 -11.58 -4.74
C SER A 8 5.95 -10.51 -5.82
N ARG A 9 4.73 -10.36 -6.36
CA ARG A 9 4.46 -9.22 -7.26
C ARG A 9 4.55 -7.92 -6.47
N TYR A 10 5.32 -6.98 -6.99
CA TYR A 10 5.36 -5.63 -6.47
C TYR A 10 3.99 -4.97 -6.60
N ASP A 11 3.47 -4.45 -5.49
CA ASP A 11 2.27 -3.62 -5.45
C ASP A 11 2.61 -2.36 -4.65
N THR A 12 2.43 -1.18 -5.26
CA THR A 12 2.74 0.09 -4.60
C THR A 12 1.91 0.30 -3.33
N ALA A 13 0.71 -0.27 -3.25
CA ALA A 13 -0.15 -0.12 -2.08
C ALA A 13 0.47 -0.71 -0.80
N ASP A 14 1.37 -1.68 -0.92
CA ASP A 14 2.08 -2.31 0.21
C ASP A 14 3.02 -1.32 0.92
N TYR A 15 3.45 -0.27 0.22
CA TYR A 15 4.38 0.74 0.72
C TYR A 15 3.68 2.04 1.14
N LEU A 16 2.35 2.13 0.99
CA LEU A 16 1.56 3.31 1.36
C LEU A 16 0.93 3.14 2.74
N GLU A 17 1.78 2.95 3.76
CA GLU A 17 1.35 2.62 5.13
C GLU A 17 0.88 3.85 5.91
N THR A 18 1.48 5.02 5.63
CA THR A 18 1.18 6.26 6.34
C THR A 18 0.47 7.29 5.45
N GLU A 19 -0.16 8.28 6.09
CA GLU A 19 -0.75 9.40 5.36
C GLU A 19 0.31 10.24 4.63
N GLU A 20 1.54 10.26 5.14
CA GLU A 20 2.68 10.95 4.52
C GLU A 20 3.11 10.26 3.22
N ASP A 21 3.19 8.91 3.21
CA ASP A 21 3.52 8.14 2.00
C ASP A 21 2.46 8.33 0.92
N ILE A 22 1.19 8.32 1.32
CA ILE A 22 0.05 8.57 0.43
C ILE A 22 0.12 9.97 -0.18
N ALA A 23 0.43 10.99 0.64
CA ALA A 23 0.54 12.37 0.18
C ALA A 23 1.70 12.55 -0.80
N ALA A 24 2.88 12.00 -0.49
CA ALA A 24 4.06 12.07 -1.37
C ALA A 24 3.82 11.34 -2.70
N TYR A 25 3.17 10.18 -2.66
CA TYR A 25 2.82 9.43 -3.87
C TYR A 25 1.80 10.18 -4.75
N LEU A 26 0.78 10.77 -4.13
CA LEU A 26 -0.22 11.55 -4.86
C LEU A 26 0.40 12.83 -5.45
N GLU A 27 1.25 13.52 -4.70
CA GLU A 27 1.98 14.71 -5.18
C GLU A 27 2.79 14.37 -6.43
N ALA A 28 3.61 13.31 -6.39
CA ALA A 28 4.37 12.86 -7.54
C ALA A 28 3.49 12.53 -8.76
N CYS A 29 2.31 11.93 -8.54
CA CYS A 29 1.36 11.65 -9.63
C CYS A 29 0.73 12.92 -10.22
N VAL A 30 0.50 13.94 -9.39
CA VAL A 30 -0.04 15.24 -9.80
C VAL A 30 1.01 16.05 -10.55
N GLU A 31 2.28 15.98 -10.14
CA GLU A 31 3.40 16.66 -10.82
C GLU A 31 3.61 16.16 -12.25
N GLU A 32 3.40 14.86 -12.50
CA GLU A 32 3.41 14.29 -13.86
C GLU A 32 2.24 14.81 -14.73
N GLY A 33 1.17 15.32 -14.12
CA GLY A 33 0.05 15.96 -14.81
C GLY A 33 -0.84 15.02 -15.63
N ASP A 34 -0.66 13.70 -15.51
CA ASP A 34 -1.44 12.72 -16.25
C ASP A 34 -2.71 12.30 -15.48
N PRO A 35 -3.91 12.54 -16.03
CA PRO A 35 -5.17 12.24 -15.34
C PRO A 35 -5.40 10.73 -15.16
N THR A 36 -4.82 9.89 -16.02
CA THR A 36 -4.93 8.43 -15.89
C THR A 36 -4.07 7.93 -14.73
N LEU A 37 -2.87 8.50 -14.57
CA LEU A 37 -1.98 8.21 -13.45
C LEU A 37 -2.60 8.63 -12.12
N ILE A 38 -3.20 9.82 -12.05
CA ILE A 38 -3.90 10.28 -10.84
C ILE A 38 -5.07 9.35 -10.50
N ALA A 39 -5.86 8.93 -11.48
CA ALA A 39 -6.95 7.98 -11.27
C ALA A 39 -6.45 6.61 -10.78
N ALA A 40 -5.35 6.11 -11.35
CA ALA A 40 -4.71 4.87 -10.91
C ALA A 40 -4.17 4.99 -9.47
N ALA A 41 -3.53 6.12 -9.14
CA ALA A 41 -2.98 6.39 -7.83
C ALA A 41 -4.06 6.41 -6.75
N LEU A 42 -5.20 7.03 -7.02
CA LEU A 42 -6.36 7.01 -6.12
C LEU A 42 -6.88 5.58 -5.87
N GLY A 43 -6.87 4.72 -6.89
CA GLY A 43 -7.20 3.30 -6.74
C GLY A 43 -6.22 2.55 -5.83
N THR A 44 -4.92 2.79 -6.01
CA THR A 44 -3.85 2.23 -5.16
C THR A 44 -4.01 2.69 -3.72
N ILE A 45 -4.23 3.99 -3.49
CA ILE A 45 -4.43 4.58 -2.15
C ILE A 45 -5.66 3.97 -1.46
N ALA A 46 -6.76 3.79 -2.19
CA ALA A 46 -7.97 3.16 -1.65
C ALA A 46 -7.71 1.72 -1.19
N ARG A 47 -6.93 0.95 -1.95
CA ARG A 47 -6.50 -0.41 -1.56
C ARG A 47 -5.57 -0.39 -0.35
N ALA A 48 -4.57 0.49 -0.34
CA ALA A 48 -3.62 0.63 0.76
C ALA A 48 -4.35 0.93 2.08
N ARG A 49 -5.30 1.87 2.05
CA ARG A 49 -6.12 2.20 3.22
C ARG A 49 -6.98 1.02 3.69
N ASN A 50 -7.55 0.25 2.76
CA ASN A 50 -8.33 -0.93 3.12
C ASN A 50 -7.45 -2.01 3.78
N MET A 51 -6.25 -2.25 3.25
CA MET A 51 -5.28 -3.19 3.84
C MET A 51 -4.78 -2.71 5.20
N ALA A 52 -4.43 -1.44 5.35
CA ALA A 52 -4.02 -0.86 6.64
C ALA A 52 -5.14 -0.91 7.69
N GLN A 53 -6.41 -0.75 7.27
CA GLN A 53 -7.55 -0.96 8.16
C GLN A 53 -7.73 -2.44 8.52
N LEU A 54 -7.57 -3.34 7.56
CA LEU A 54 -7.60 -4.78 7.80
C LEU A 54 -6.50 -5.20 8.77
N ASP A 55 -5.27 -4.72 8.63
CA ASP A 55 -4.17 -5.07 9.53
C ASP A 55 -4.43 -4.59 10.97
N ARG A 56 -4.99 -3.39 11.13
CA ARG A 56 -5.42 -2.87 12.43
C ARG A 56 -6.60 -3.64 13.05
N ASP A 57 -7.55 -4.10 12.23
CA ASP A 57 -8.72 -4.87 12.68
C ASP A 57 -8.38 -6.34 12.94
N MET A 58 -7.53 -6.91 12.09
CA MET A 58 -6.87 -8.21 12.24
C MET A 58 -5.68 -8.14 13.18
N GLY A 59 -5.65 -7.15 14.09
CA GLY A 59 -4.82 -7.15 15.28
C GLY A 59 -5.09 -8.43 16.07
N VAL A 60 -4.45 -9.51 15.63
CA VAL A 60 -4.12 -10.69 16.39
C VAL A 60 -3.72 -10.13 17.73
N THR A 61 -4.45 -10.48 18.79
CA THR A 61 -3.94 -10.33 20.14
C THR A 61 -2.98 -11.49 20.32
N PRO A 62 -1.64 -11.34 20.19
CA PRO A 62 -0.71 -12.37 20.62
C PRO A 62 -0.60 -12.34 22.16
N ASP A 63 -1.71 -12.28 22.89
CA ASP A 63 -1.72 -12.45 24.34
C ASP A 63 -3.17 -12.56 24.86
N LYS A 64 -3.71 -13.79 24.83
CA LYS A 64 -4.80 -14.24 25.71
C LYS A 64 -4.83 -15.77 25.66
N LEU A 65 -3.77 -16.39 26.19
CA LEU A 65 -3.84 -17.76 26.70
C LEU A 65 -3.04 -17.84 28.00
#